data_AF-A0A2V1D4W0-F1
#
_entry.id   AF-A0A2V1D4W0-F1
#
_cell.length_a   1.000
_cell.length_b   1.000
_cell.length_c   1.000
_cell.angle_alpha   90.00
_cell.angle_beta   90.00
_cell.angle_gamma   90.00
#
_symmetry.space_group_name_H-M   'P 1'
#
loop_
_entity.id
_entity.type
_entity.pdbx_description
1 polymer ?
#
loop_
_entity_poly.entity_id
_entity_poly.type
_entity_poly.pdbx_seq_one_letter_code
_entity_poly.pdbx_strand_id
1 'polypeptide(L)'
;MNARLVNHEVSIRSDLHDTNSTGRGNYGKDPKGFHVTFCFNDSEQEKTKMHMTVHAYTSGKGDYTLKEAVQRPEKPDNTHRKNDRSVWPEGEEVLEEYEDSPVVLNTKRT
;
A
#
# COMPACT_ATOMS: atom_id res chain seq x y z
N MET A 1 -11.58 5.12 -16.71
CA MET A 1 -10.31 5.76 -16.29
C MET A 1 -9.27 4.65 -16.24
N ASN A 2 -8.15 4.79 -16.94
CA ASN A 2 -7.08 3.80 -16.91
C ASN A 2 -5.99 4.34 -15.98
N ALA A 3 -5.76 3.69 -14.84
CA ALA A 3 -4.62 3.96 -13.98
C ALA A 3 -3.48 3.00 -14.38
N ARG A 4 -2.29 3.53 -14.65
CA ARG A 4 -1.08 2.73 -14.93
C ARG A 4 -0.22 2.73 -13.68
N LEU A 5 -0.11 1.59 -12.99
CA LEU A 5 0.96 1.37 -12.03
C LEU A 5 2.24 1.04 -12.80
N VAL A 6 3.34 1.72 -12.48
CA VAL A 6 4.69 1.44 -13.04
C VAL A 6 5.62 1.11 -11.88
N ASN A 7 5.19 0.19 -11.02
CA ASN A 7 5.93 -0.22 -9.85
C ASN A 7 6.65 -1.52 -10.14
N HIS A 8 7.83 -1.70 -9.55
CA HIS A 8 8.56 -2.96 -9.63
C HIS A 8 7.91 -3.99 -8.69
N GLU A 9 7.55 -3.55 -7.49
CA GLU A 9 6.86 -4.37 -6.49
C GLU A 9 5.72 -3.58 -5.83
N VAL A 10 4.65 -4.30 -5.48
CA VAL A 10 3.48 -3.75 -4.77
C VAL A 10 3.07 -4.73 -3.67
N SER A 11 2.98 -4.24 -2.45
CA SER A 11 2.40 -4.93 -1.31
C SER A 11 1.06 -4.28 -1.03
N ILE A 12 0.02 -5.11 -1.05
CA ILE A 12 -1.34 -4.67 -0.83
C ILE A 12 -1.75 -5.22 0.53
N ARG A 13 -2.09 -4.34 1.46
CA ARG A 13 -2.82 -4.80 2.63
C ARG A 13 -4.24 -5.16 2.19
N SER A 14 -4.48 -6.45 2.02
CA SER A 14 -5.68 -7.00 1.38
C SER A 14 -7.00 -6.67 2.08
N ASP A 15 -6.96 -6.33 3.37
CA ASP A 15 -8.16 -6.01 4.14
C ASP A 15 -8.54 -4.52 4.05
N LEU A 16 -9.84 -4.27 3.86
CA LEU A 16 -10.43 -2.94 3.88
C LEU A 16 -10.63 -2.51 5.34
N HIS A 17 -9.97 -1.43 5.74
CA HIS A 17 -9.97 -0.97 7.13
C HIS A 17 -10.27 0.51 7.23
N ASP A 18 -10.79 0.95 8.38
CA ASP A 18 -11.13 2.35 8.65
C ASP A 18 -10.32 2.92 9.81
N THR A 19 -9.13 2.36 10.05
CA THR A 19 -8.24 2.80 11.12
C THR A 19 -6.85 3.13 10.59
N ASN A 20 -6.28 4.23 11.05
CA ASN A 20 -4.91 4.60 10.76
C ASN A 20 -4.07 4.62 12.03
N SER A 21 -2.77 4.42 11.86
CA SER A 21 -1.81 4.75 12.91
C SER A 21 -1.84 6.27 13.15
N THR A 22 -2.15 6.67 14.37
CA THR A 22 -2.09 8.08 14.80
C THR A 22 -0.71 8.45 15.38
N GLY A 23 0.27 7.55 15.24
CA GLY A 23 1.60 7.68 15.82
C GLY A 23 1.70 6.98 17.18
N ARG A 24 2.94 6.68 17.61
CA ARG A 24 3.25 5.95 18.86
C ARG A 24 2.39 4.68 19.06
N GLY A 25 2.09 4.00 17.95
CA GLY A 25 1.35 2.74 17.89
C GLY A 25 -0.07 2.78 18.41
N ASN A 26 -0.68 3.96 18.43
CA ASN A 26 -2.11 4.11 18.61
C ASN A 26 -2.80 4.01 17.25
N TYR A 27 -3.97 3.39 17.25
CA TYR A 27 -4.84 3.32 16.08
C TYR A 27 -6.09 4.13 16.37
N GLY A 28 -6.45 5.01 15.45
CA GLY A 28 -7.66 5.80 15.51
C GLY A 28 -8.49 5.58 14.25
N LYS A 29 -9.79 5.86 14.34
CA LYS A 29 -10.65 5.90 13.15
C LYS A 29 -10.11 6.92 12.18
N ASP A 30 -9.95 6.53 10.92
CA ASP A 30 -9.61 7.47 9.86
C ASP A 30 -10.84 8.37 9.61
N PRO A 31 -10.71 9.71 9.69
CA PRO A 31 -11.80 10.63 9.39
C PRO A 31 -12.41 10.45 7.99
N LYS A 32 -11.64 9.90 7.04
CA LYS A 32 -12.08 9.61 5.67
C LYS A 32 -12.72 8.21 5.53
N GLY A 33 -12.70 7.40 6.57
CA GLY A 33 -13.40 6.10 6.62
C GLY A 33 -12.62 4.94 6.00
N PHE A 34 -13.36 4.02 5.38
CA PHE A 34 -12.84 2.73 4.88
C PHE A 34 -11.91 2.90 3.69
N HIS A 35 -10.75 2.25 3.75
CA HIS A 35 -9.74 2.31 2.72
C HIS A 35 -8.91 1.03 2.64
N VAL A 36 -8.28 0.84 1.48
CA VAL A 36 -7.21 -0.13 1.25
C VAL A 36 -5.88 0.61 1.37
N THR A 37 -4.89 -0.03 1.97
CA THR A 37 -3.53 0.53 2.07
C THR A 37 -2.63 -0.20 1.09
N PHE A 38 -2.05 0.55 0.16
CA PHE A 38 -1.03 0.09 -0.78
C PHE A 38 0.33 0.59 -0.31
N CYS A 39 1.32 -0.29 -0.29
CA CYS A 39 2.72 0.07 -0.24
C CYS A 39 3.39 -0.38 -1.53
N PHE A 40 4.26 0.43 -2.11
CA PHE A 40 4.97 0.07 -3.34
C PHE A 40 6.25 0.89 -3.47
N ASN A 41 7.12 0.41 -4.36
CA ASN A 41 8.26 1.17 -4.84
C ASN A 41 8.36 1.10 -6.38
N ASP A 42 8.96 2.14 -6.95
CA ASP A 42 9.48 2.12 -8.31
C ASP A 42 10.98 1.80 -8.33
N SER A 43 11.55 1.73 -9.53
CA SER A 43 12.96 1.39 -9.72
C SER A 43 13.96 2.39 -9.11
N GLU A 44 13.57 3.66 -8.92
CA GLU A 44 14.43 4.65 -8.27
C GLU A 44 14.33 4.55 -6.74
N GLN A 45 13.12 4.31 -6.24
CA GLN A 45 12.85 4.07 -4.82
C GLN A 45 13.53 2.79 -4.32
N GLU A 46 13.60 1.74 -5.16
CA GLU A 46 14.34 0.52 -4.84
C GLU A 46 15.86 0.76 -4.65
N LYS A 47 16.47 1.60 -5.50
CA LYS A 47 17.89 1.98 -5.40
C LYS A 47 18.17 2.76 -4.12
N THR A 48 17.21 3.58 -3.70
CA THR A 48 17.33 4.45 -2.52
C THR A 48 16.78 3.82 -1.24
N LYS A 49 16.26 2.59 -1.31
CA LYS A 49 15.63 1.85 -0.19
C LYS A 49 14.50 2.63 0.45
N MET A 50 13.64 3.16 -0.41
CA MET A 50 12.46 3.93 -0.06
C MET A 50 11.21 3.23 -0.60
N HIS A 51 10.08 3.52 0.03
CA HIS A 51 8.77 3.13 -0.46
C HIS A 51 7.74 4.22 -0.22
N MET A 52 6.62 4.06 -0.91
CA MET A 52 5.47 4.93 -0.82
C MET A 52 4.30 4.18 -0.22
N THR A 53 3.48 4.89 0.56
CA THR A 53 2.19 4.37 1.05
C THR A 53 1.05 5.21 0.48
N VAL A 54 0.02 4.55 -0.03
CA VAL A 54 -1.22 5.17 -0.52
C VAL A 54 -2.41 4.58 0.21
N HIS A 55 -3.29 5.44 0.73
CA HIS A 55 -4.61 5.04 1.22
C HIS A 55 -5.64 5.29 0.12
N ALA A 56 -6.26 4.24 -0.40
CA ALA A 56 -7.32 4.34 -1.40
C ALA A 56 -8.67 4.14 -0.72
N TYR A 57 -9.47 5.20 -0.65
CA TYR A 57 -10.71 5.25 0.10
C TYR A 57 -11.90 4.74 -0.72
N THR A 58 -12.86 4.20 0.00
CA THR A 58 -14.09 3.60 -0.52
C THR A 58 -15.32 4.24 0.12
N SER A 59 -16.52 3.92 -0.36
CA SER A 59 -17.76 4.41 0.26
C SER A 59 -18.05 3.78 1.62
N GLY A 60 -17.46 2.62 1.94
CA GLY A 60 -17.80 1.89 3.15
C GLY A 60 -17.35 0.44 3.12
N LYS A 61 -17.61 -0.25 4.24
CA LYS A 61 -17.25 -1.66 4.46
C LYS A 61 -17.99 -2.58 3.47
N GLY A 62 -17.33 -2.96 2.38
CA GLY A 62 -17.88 -3.84 1.34
C GLY A 62 -18.14 -3.17 -0.01
N ASP A 63 -17.83 -1.87 -0.15
CA ASP A 63 -17.70 -1.23 -1.45
C ASP A 63 -16.22 -1.18 -1.81
N TYR A 64 -15.80 -1.89 -2.85
CA TYR A 64 -14.41 -1.89 -3.32
C TYR A 64 -14.16 -0.84 -4.41
N THR A 65 -15.15 0.00 -4.71
CA THR A 65 -15.01 1.12 -5.64
C THR A 65 -14.19 2.22 -5.00
N LEU A 66 -13.02 2.51 -5.58
CA LEU A 66 -12.14 3.57 -5.12
C LEU A 66 -12.72 4.95 -5.48
N LYS A 67 -12.88 5.80 -4.47
CA LYS A 67 -13.36 7.18 -4.61
C LYS A 67 -12.23 8.19 -4.72
N GLU A 68 -11.22 8.03 -3.89
CA GLU A 68 -10.06 8.89 -3.83
C GLU A 68 -8.85 8.10 -3.34
N ALA A 69 -7.65 8.61 -3.62
CA ALA A 69 -6.42 8.07 -3.12
C ALA A 69 -5.58 9.20 -2.50
N VAL A 70 -5.05 8.96 -1.31
CA VAL A 70 -4.14 9.88 -0.62
C VAL A 70 -2.77 9.24 -0.50
N GLN A 71 -1.82 9.78 -1.24
CA GLN A 71 -0.42 9.45 -1.13
C GLN A 71 0.20 10.05 0.15
N ARG A 72 1.03 9.27 0.83
CA ARG A 72 1.88 9.73 1.93
C ARG A 72 3.29 10.03 1.41
N PRO A 73 4.06 10.86 2.14
CA PRO A 73 5.48 11.02 1.86
C PRO A 73 6.20 9.66 1.88
N GLU A 74 7.24 9.56 1.05
CA GLU A 74 8.12 8.40 1.01
C GLU A 74 8.76 8.15 2.37
N LYS A 75 9.07 6.88 2.62
CA LYS A 75 9.68 6.43 3.86
C LYS A 75 10.79 5.43 3.56
N PRO A 76 11.85 5.38 4.38
CA PRO A 76 12.85 4.32 4.30
C PRO A 76 12.21 2.95 4.51
N ASP A 77 12.69 1.92 3.82
CA ASP A 77 12.21 0.54 3.94
C ASP A 77 12.34 0.01 5.38
N ASN A 78 13.40 0.42 6.09
CA ASN A 78 13.58 0.11 7.51
C ASN A 78 12.63 0.89 8.45
N THR A 79 11.55 1.48 7.95
CA THR A 79 10.52 2.08 8.80
C THR A 79 9.78 0.97 9.53
N HIS A 80 9.93 0.93 10.84
CA HIS A 80 9.25 -0.03 11.70
C HIS A 80 7.94 0.54 12.26
N ARG A 81 6.95 -0.33 12.40
CA ARG A 81 5.80 -0.09 13.26
C ARG A 81 6.25 -0.16 14.72
N LYS A 82 5.43 0.33 15.65
CA LYS A 82 5.75 0.29 17.09
C LYS A 82 5.99 -1.14 17.64
N ASN A 83 5.38 -2.15 17.01
CA ASN A 83 5.59 -3.55 17.37
C ASN A 83 6.83 -4.16 16.69
N ASP A 84 7.76 -3.32 16.25
CA ASP A 84 9.03 -3.70 15.59
C ASP A 84 8.85 -4.50 14.29
N ARG A 85 7.65 -4.48 13.71
CA ARG A 85 7.40 -5.05 12.39
C ARG A 85 7.67 -4.03 11.31
N SER A 86 8.42 -4.42 10.29
CA SER A 86 8.69 -3.57 9.11
C SER A 86 7.38 -3.14 8.44
N VAL A 87 7.36 -1.89 7.96
CA VAL A 87 6.27 -1.39 7.13
C VAL A 87 6.40 -1.90 5.69
N TRP A 88 7.64 -2.15 5.21
CA TRP A 88 7.96 -2.58 3.83
C TRP A 88 9.45 -2.95 3.64
N PRO A 89 9.81 -4.09 3.03
CA PRO A 89 9.30 -5.43 3.30
C PRO A 89 10.32 -6.25 4.13
N GLU A 90 9.87 -6.83 5.25
CA GLU A 90 10.25 -8.16 5.80
C GLU A 90 9.71 -8.22 7.24
N GLY A 91 8.77 -9.15 7.46
CA GLY A 91 7.98 -9.27 8.70
C GLY A 91 6.50 -9.63 8.50
N GLU A 92 6.03 -9.88 7.28
CA GLU A 92 4.82 -10.68 7.05
C GLU A 92 5.26 -12.10 6.68
N GLU A 93 4.91 -13.08 7.52
CA GLU A 93 5.33 -14.49 7.35
C GLU A 93 4.72 -15.17 6.11
N VAL A 94 3.81 -14.51 5.38
CA VAL A 94 3.25 -15.02 4.14
C VAL A 94 2.92 -13.84 3.21
N LEU A 95 3.88 -13.44 2.38
CA LEU A 95 3.54 -12.73 1.14
C LEU A 95 3.06 -13.79 0.15
N GLU A 96 1.78 -13.75 -0.24
CA GLU A 96 1.31 -14.53 -1.38
C GLU A 96 1.72 -13.79 -2.66
N GLU A 97 2.63 -14.39 -3.42
CA GLU A 97 2.97 -13.89 -4.75
C GLU A 97 1.85 -14.24 -5.73
N TYR A 98 1.28 -13.23 -6.37
CA TYR A 98 0.29 -13.42 -7.43
C TYR A 98 0.95 -13.16 -8.79
N GLU A 99 1.55 -14.20 -9.38
CA GLU A 99 2.26 -14.14 -10.68
C GLU A 99 1.39 -13.57 -11.82
N ASP A 100 0.07 -13.87 -11.82
CA ASP A 100 -0.91 -13.39 -12.81
C ASP A 100 -1.86 -12.33 -12.25
N SER A 101 -1.37 -11.47 -11.36
CA SER A 101 -2.20 -10.43 -10.76
C SER A 101 -2.81 -9.53 -11.85
N PRO A 102 -4.14 -9.29 -11.84
CA PRO A 102 -4.79 -8.37 -12.78
C PRO A 102 -4.25 -6.93 -12.66
N VAL A 103 -3.54 -6.62 -11.58
CA VAL A 103 -2.88 -5.33 -11.32
C VAL A 103 -1.55 -5.20 -12.09
N VAL A 104 -0.91 -6.33 -12.44
CA VAL A 104 0.38 -6.40 -13.16
C VAL A 104 0.18 -6.64 -14.67
N LEU A 105 -1.07 -6.62 -15.17
CA LEU A 105 -1.35 -6.93 -16.56
C LEU A 105 -0.82 -5.85 -17.54
N ASN A 106 0.09 -6.32 -18.41
CA ASN A 106 0.59 -5.78 -19.67
C ASN A 106 1.72 -4.75 -19.64
N THR A 107 2.95 -5.26 -19.46
CA THR A 107 4.16 -4.74 -20.13
C THR A 107 4.39 -5.44 -21.48
N LYS A 108 3.36 -5.54 -22.35
CA LYS A 108 3.64 -5.88 -23.75
C LYS A 108 4.15 -4.63 -24.48
N ARG A 109 5.47 -4.62 -24.66
CA ARG A 109 6.25 -3.71 -25.51
C ARG A 109 5.61 -3.63 -26.91
N THR A 110 5.43 -2.41 -27.41
CA THR A 110 5.41 -2.08 -28.84
C THR A 110 6.42 -0.98 -29.08
#